data_AF-F8JI16-F1
#
_entry.id   AF-F8JI16-F1
#
_cell.length_a   1.000
_cell.length_b   1.000
_cell.length_c   1.000
_cell.angle_alpha   90.00
_cell.angle_beta   90.00
_cell.angle_gamma   90.00
#
_symmetry.space_group_name_H-M   'P 1'
#
loop_
_entity.id
_entity.type
_entity.pdbx_description
1 polymer ?
#
loop_
_entity_poly.entity_id
_entity_poly.type
_entity_poly.pdbx_seq_one_letter_code
_entity_poly.pdbx_strand_id
1 'polypeptide(L)'
;MCFSRLRISVFFSCLMAASSAAVATQLPVRKAGHWQLTTVAATVGMKTFDACITRNDPIVTGIDKKNCTTSDVRALGDERYVDVVCTTGAGKETTSTVLTGNFSTWYRAMSKITFDPPQDGVAHMGVTIDGKYLGPDCPSNMSTGNVR
;
A
#
# COMPACT_ATOMS: atom_id res chain seq x y z
N MET A 1 -58.41 -44.63 -20.26
CA MET A 1 -58.38 -44.64 -18.77
C MET A 1 -57.03 -45.28 -18.41
N CYS A 2 -56.05 -44.73 -17.72
CA CYS A 2 -55.84 -43.54 -16.89
C CYS A 2 -54.32 -43.26 -16.99
N PHE A 3 -53.87 -42.10 -17.49
CA PHE A 3 -52.45 -41.73 -17.44
C PHE A 3 -52.27 -40.66 -16.36
N SER A 4 -51.70 -41.11 -15.25
CA SER A 4 -51.43 -40.33 -14.03
C SER A 4 -50.48 -39.18 -14.34
N ARG A 5 -50.94 -37.94 -14.12
CA ARG A 5 -50.13 -36.72 -14.26
C ARG A 5 -49.31 -36.51 -12.99
N LEU A 6 -48.02 -36.83 -13.06
CA LEU A 6 -47.04 -36.53 -12.00
C LEU A 6 -46.78 -35.01 -11.97
N ARG A 7 -47.25 -34.35 -10.91
CA ARG A 7 -47.04 -32.91 -10.67
C ARG A 7 -45.68 -32.70 -9.99
N ILE A 8 -44.64 -32.39 -10.76
CA ILE A 8 -43.36 -31.93 -10.23
C ILE A 8 -43.49 -30.43 -9.96
N SER A 9 -43.66 -30.05 -8.68
CA SER A 9 -43.60 -28.67 -8.24
C SER A 9 -42.13 -28.27 -8.09
N VAL A 10 -41.63 -27.47 -9.03
CA VAL A 10 -40.28 -26.90 -8.97
C VAL A 10 -40.32 -25.69 -8.05
N PHE A 11 -39.81 -25.86 -6.82
CA PHE A 11 -39.56 -24.75 -5.90
C PHE A 11 -38.39 -23.91 -6.44
N PHE A 12 -38.73 -22.73 -6.99
CA PHE A 12 -37.77 -21.76 -7.48
C PHE A 12 -37.27 -20.90 -6.30
N SER A 13 -36.32 -21.45 -5.52
CA SER A 13 -35.61 -20.67 -4.49
C SER A 13 -34.64 -19.71 -5.17
N CYS A 14 -34.98 -18.42 -5.15
CA CYS A 14 -34.12 -17.34 -5.60
C CYS A 14 -32.98 -17.15 -4.59
N LEU A 15 -31.82 -17.76 -4.87
CA LEU A 15 -30.58 -17.50 -4.13
C LEU A 15 -30.14 -16.06 -4.41
N MET A 16 -30.27 -15.18 -3.41
CA MET A 16 -29.55 -13.90 -3.39
C MET A 16 -28.06 -14.20 -3.22
N ALA A 17 -27.32 -14.18 -4.33
CA ALA A 17 -25.87 -14.11 -4.31
C ALA A 17 -25.46 -12.70 -3.88
N ALA A 18 -25.20 -12.50 -2.58
CA ALA A 18 -24.50 -11.32 -2.11
C ALA A 18 -23.07 -11.37 -2.69
N SER A 19 -22.82 -10.58 -3.73
CA SER A 19 -21.49 -10.34 -4.25
C SER A 19 -20.70 -9.56 -3.20
N SER A 20 -19.90 -10.26 -2.39
CA SER A 20 -18.88 -9.61 -1.58
C SER A 20 -17.87 -8.96 -2.51
N ALA A 21 -18.01 -7.65 -2.74
CA ALA A 21 -17.05 -6.88 -3.52
C ALA A 21 -15.67 -7.01 -2.87
N ALA A 22 -14.70 -7.46 -3.67
CA ALA A 22 -13.31 -7.62 -3.28
C ALA A 22 -12.69 -6.29 -2.84
N VAL A 23 -12.17 -6.23 -1.61
CA VAL A 23 -11.48 -5.04 -1.04
C VAL A 23 -9.97 -5.08 -1.37
N ALA A 24 -9.61 -5.42 -2.61
CA ALA A 24 -8.22 -5.72 -2.97
C ALA A 24 -7.58 -4.66 -3.90
N THR A 25 -8.11 -3.44 -4.00
CA THR A 25 -7.58 -2.45 -4.98
C THR A 25 -7.67 -0.99 -4.54
N GLN A 26 -7.31 -0.66 -3.29
CA GLN A 26 -7.35 0.75 -2.84
C GLN A 26 -6.00 1.47 -2.85
N LEU A 27 -4.88 0.74 -2.79
CA LEU A 27 -3.56 1.34 -2.82
C LEU A 27 -3.03 1.48 -4.25
N PRO A 28 -2.42 2.62 -4.60
CA PRO A 28 -1.87 2.82 -5.93
C PRO A 28 -0.64 1.92 -6.15
N VAL A 29 -0.60 1.28 -7.31
CA VAL A 29 0.53 0.44 -7.73
C VAL A 29 1.46 1.26 -8.60
N ARG A 30 2.74 1.29 -8.25
CA ARG A 30 3.78 1.93 -9.06
C ARG A 30 4.05 1.10 -10.31
N LYS A 31 4.26 1.77 -11.44
CA LYS A 31 4.77 1.12 -12.66
C LYS A 31 6.10 0.43 -12.34
N ALA A 32 6.22 -0.85 -12.69
CA ALA A 32 7.45 -1.58 -12.51
C ALA A 32 8.56 -1.02 -13.42
N GLY A 33 9.79 -1.00 -12.92
CA GLY A 33 10.96 -0.49 -13.64
C GLY A 33 11.88 0.35 -12.74
N HIS A 34 12.75 1.11 -13.37
CA HIS A 34 13.74 1.95 -12.71
C HIS A 34 13.16 3.31 -12.34
N TRP A 35 13.29 3.66 -11.07
CA TRP A 35 12.86 4.93 -10.50
C TRP A 35 14.01 5.65 -9.83
N GLN A 36 14.02 6.97 -9.92
CA GLN A 36 14.77 7.82 -9.01
C GLN A 36 13.86 8.25 -7.87
N LEU A 37 14.31 8.04 -6.64
CA LEU A 37 13.63 8.40 -5.41
C LEU A 37 14.41 9.50 -4.70
N THR A 38 13.73 10.57 -4.32
CA THR A 38 14.28 11.63 -3.46
C THR A 38 13.52 11.62 -2.14
N THR A 39 14.23 11.31 -1.05
CA THR A 39 13.69 11.29 0.31
C THR A 39 14.13 12.53 1.06
N VAL A 40 13.21 13.17 1.78
CA VAL A 40 13.47 14.30 2.68
C VAL A 40 12.94 13.96 4.06
N ALA A 41 13.82 13.96 5.06
CA ALA A 41 13.44 13.85 6.47
C ALA A 41 14.40 14.67 7.33
N ALA A 42 13.93 15.16 8.48
CA ALA A 42 14.72 16.06 9.34
C ALA A 42 16.03 15.42 9.84
N THR A 43 16.03 14.11 10.10
CA THR A 43 17.16 13.38 10.69
C THR A 43 18.28 13.06 9.69
N VAL A 44 17.96 12.89 8.41
CA VAL A 44 18.92 12.45 7.38
C VAL A 44 19.12 13.48 6.25
N GLY A 45 18.33 14.55 6.24
CA GLY A 45 18.31 15.55 5.18
C GLY A 45 17.67 15.03 3.89
N MET A 46 18.05 15.63 2.76
CA MET A 46 17.63 15.20 1.43
C MET A 46 18.61 14.14 0.88
N LYS A 47 18.08 13.03 0.39
CA LYS A 47 18.84 11.96 -0.26
C LYS A 47 18.16 11.56 -1.55
N THR A 48 18.91 11.49 -2.64
CA THR A 48 18.44 10.98 -3.93
C THR A 48 19.17 9.69 -4.25
N PHE A 49 18.43 8.66 -4.62
CA PHE A 49 18.95 7.36 -5.00
C PHE A 49 18.00 6.69 -5.98
N ASP A 50 18.51 5.72 -6.72
CA ASP A 50 17.73 4.98 -7.69
C ASP A 50 17.29 3.64 -7.10
N ALA A 51 16.10 3.19 -7.47
CA ALA A 51 15.52 1.92 -7.06
C ALA A 51 14.85 1.21 -8.24
N CYS A 52 15.02 -0.11 -8.32
CA CYS A 52 14.21 -0.94 -9.19
C CYS A 52 12.93 -1.33 -8.43
N ILE A 53 11.78 -0.97 -8.99
CA ILE A 53 10.47 -1.21 -8.40
C ILE A 53 9.79 -2.37 -9.14
N THR A 54 9.36 -3.39 -8.41
CA THR A 54 8.52 -4.48 -8.92
C THR A 54 7.04 -4.18 -8.70
N ARG A 55 6.15 -4.95 -9.35
CA ARG A 55 4.70 -4.82 -9.15
C ARG A 55 4.27 -5.06 -7.69
N ASN A 56 5.03 -5.85 -6.96
CA ASN A 56 4.69 -6.26 -5.58
C ASN A 56 5.40 -5.40 -4.53
N ASP A 57 6.18 -4.39 -4.94
CA ASP A 57 6.88 -3.55 -3.98
C ASP A 57 5.88 -2.61 -3.31
N PRO A 58 5.73 -2.68 -1.97
CA PRO A 58 4.79 -1.82 -1.27
C PRO A 58 5.21 -0.36 -1.35
N ILE A 59 4.26 0.52 -1.65
CA ILE A 59 4.51 1.97 -1.75
C ILE A 59 4.69 2.63 -0.38
N VAL A 60 4.09 2.05 0.67
CA VAL A 60 4.26 2.48 2.06
C VAL A 60 4.91 1.38 2.88
N THR A 61 5.89 1.74 3.69
CA THR A 61 6.59 0.81 4.58
C THR A 61 5.62 0.17 5.57
N GLY A 62 5.79 -1.12 5.83
CA GLY A 62 4.96 -1.87 6.78
C GLY A 62 3.80 -2.62 6.16
N ILE A 63 3.39 -2.27 4.93
CA ILE A 63 2.48 -3.12 4.15
C ILE A 63 3.11 -4.50 3.98
N ASP A 64 2.28 -5.55 4.11
CA ASP A 64 2.63 -6.97 4.04
C ASP A 64 3.58 -7.49 5.14
N LYS A 65 3.98 -6.65 6.10
CA LYS A 65 4.73 -7.12 7.28
C LYS A 65 3.80 -7.75 8.30
N LYS A 66 4.17 -8.93 8.81
CA LYS A 66 3.36 -9.72 9.78
C LYS A 66 3.00 -8.96 11.07
N ASN A 67 3.84 -8.03 11.48
CA ASN A 67 3.67 -7.25 12.71
C ASN A 67 2.98 -5.90 12.46
N CYS A 68 2.46 -5.68 11.25
CA CYS A 68 1.79 -4.46 10.85
C CYS A 68 0.37 -4.74 10.36
N THR A 69 -0.49 -3.75 10.49
CA THR A 69 -1.87 -3.78 10.02
C THR A 69 -2.17 -2.49 9.27
N THR A 70 -2.62 -2.60 8.03
CA THR A 70 -3.18 -1.47 7.29
C THR A 70 -4.55 -1.17 7.88
N SER A 71 -4.68 -0.03 8.56
CA SER A 71 -5.87 0.29 9.34
C SER A 71 -6.89 1.16 8.60
N ASP A 72 -6.44 1.97 7.64
CA ASP A 72 -7.32 2.79 6.82
C ASP A 72 -6.72 3.00 5.42
N VAL A 73 -7.56 2.93 4.39
CA VAL A 73 -7.23 3.35 3.03
C VAL A 73 -8.42 4.11 2.46
N ARG A 74 -8.22 5.39 2.16
CA ARG A 74 -9.30 6.26 1.66
C ARG A 74 -8.83 7.15 0.51
N ALA A 75 -9.75 7.40 -0.41
CA ALA A 75 -9.57 8.37 -1.48
C ALA A 75 -9.95 9.77 -0.99
N LEU A 76 -9.10 10.76 -1.25
CA LEU A 76 -9.33 12.17 -0.93
C LEU A 76 -9.12 12.98 -2.22
N GLY A 77 -10.15 12.99 -3.08
CA GLY A 77 -10.00 13.49 -4.44
C GLY A 77 -8.94 12.69 -5.22
N ASP A 78 -7.92 13.40 -5.70
CA ASP A 78 -6.79 12.82 -6.46
C ASP A 78 -5.72 12.19 -5.54
N GLU A 79 -5.88 12.31 -4.22
CA GLU A 79 -4.96 11.74 -3.24
C GLU A 79 -5.47 10.41 -2.69
N ARG A 80 -4.53 9.60 -2.17
CA ARG A 80 -4.83 8.38 -1.41
C ARG A 80 -4.18 8.49 -0.05
N TYR A 81 -4.99 8.37 0.99
CA TYR A 81 -4.50 8.30 2.35
C TYR A 81 -4.44 6.85 2.81
N VAL A 82 -3.37 6.48 3.49
CA VAL A 82 -3.18 5.16 4.08
C VAL A 82 -2.57 5.27 5.47
N ASP A 83 -3.15 4.54 6.42
CA ASP A 83 -2.58 4.31 7.75
C ASP A 83 -2.08 2.88 7.88
N VAL A 84 -0.85 2.74 8.36
CA VAL A 84 -0.24 1.46 8.73
C VAL A 84 0.19 1.53 10.18
N VAL A 85 -0.28 0.58 11.00
CA VAL A 85 0.09 0.45 12.40
C VAL A 85 0.96 -0.79 12.57
N CYS A 86 2.20 -0.61 12.99
CA CYS A 86 3.14 -1.68 13.28
C CYS A 86 3.32 -1.82 14.79
N THR A 87 3.26 -3.05 15.30
CA THR A 87 3.58 -3.37 16.70
C THR A 87 4.92 -4.06 16.76
N THR A 88 5.81 -3.60 17.62
CA THR A 88 7.15 -4.16 17.82
C THR A 88 7.41 -4.33 19.33
N GLY A 89 8.56 -4.92 19.69
CA GLY A 89 8.98 -4.97 21.08
C GLY A 89 9.20 -3.59 21.72
N ALA A 90 9.41 -2.55 20.90
CA ALA A 90 9.60 -1.17 21.35
C ALA A 90 8.28 -0.37 21.46
N GLY A 91 7.13 -0.99 21.16
CA GLY A 91 5.81 -0.35 21.18
C GLY A 91 5.15 -0.27 19.81
N LYS A 92 4.24 0.70 19.66
CA LYS A 92 3.44 0.92 18.46
C LYS A 92 4.01 2.04 17.63
N GLU A 93 4.17 1.79 16.34
CA GLU A 93 4.52 2.76 15.31
C GLU A 93 3.32 2.94 14.38
N THR A 94 2.86 4.17 14.20
CA THR A 94 1.76 4.50 13.27
C THR A 94 2.28 5.38 12.17
N THR A 95 2.21 4.90 10.93
CA THR A 95 2.60 5.62 9.72
C THR A 95 1.36 6.04 8.94
N SER A 96 1.11 7.35 8.91
CA SER A 96 0.04 7.98 8.14
C SER A 96 0.60 8.61 6.89
N THR A 97 0.18 8.14 5.72
CA THR A 97 0.75 8.56 4.43
C THR A 97 -0.30 9.10 3.49
N VAL A 98 -0.03 10.27 2.90
CA VAL A 98 -0.75 10.82 1.76
C VAL A 98 0.06 10.52 0.50
N LEU A 99 -0.59 9.91 -0.49
CA LEU A 99 -0.02 9.54 -1.78
C LEU A 99 -0.69 10.37 -2.88
N THR A 100 0.12 10.99 -3.73
CA THR A 100 -0.34 11.83 -4.86
C THR A 100 0.46 11.48 -6.11
N GLY A 101 -0.18 11.51 -7.27
CA GLY A 101 0.47 11.35 -8.56
C GLY A 101 -0.23 10.35 -9.47
N ASN A 102 0.40 10.04 -10.60
CA ASN A 102 -0.12 9.06 -11.57
C ASN A 102 0.52 7.68 -11.46
N PHE A 103 1.54 7.54 -10.60
CA PHE A 103 2.24 6.28 -10.29
C PHE A 103 2.87 5.56 -11.50
N SER A 104 2.85 6.18 -12.68
CA SER A 104 3.40 5.66 -13.93
C SER A 104 4.58 6.47 -14.45
N THR A 105 4.69 7.74 -14.03
CA THR A 105 5.78 8.66 -14.38
C THR A 105 6.31 9.40 -13.15
N TRP A 106 5.43 9.70 -12.19
CA TRP A 106 5.81 10.33 -10.94
C TRP A 106 4.84 9.98 -9.80
N TYR A 107 5.31 10.11 -8.56
CA TYR A 107 4.46 10.15 -7.37
C TYR A 107 5.14 10.94 -6.25
N ARG A 108 4.34 11.38 -5.28
CA ARG A 108 4.79 11.89 -3.98
C ARG A 108 4.13 11.10 -2.86
N ALA A 109 4.90 10.73 -1.86
CA ALA A 109 4.42 10.17 -0.61
C ALA A 109 4.84 11.09 0.54
N MET A 110 3.88 11.56 1.34
CA MET A 110 4.12 12.37 2.53
C MET A 110 3.65 11.58 3.74
N SER A 111 4.59 11.17 4.59
CA SER A 111 4.33 10.33 5.74
C SER A 111 4.58 11.08 7.04
N LYS A 112 3.66 10.91 8.00
CA LYS A 112 3.86 11.20 9.41
C LYS A 112 3.95 9.87 10.16
N ILE A 113 5.03 9.69 10.90
CA ILE A 113 5.26 8.51 11.73
C ILE A 113 5.13 8.94 13.19
N THR A 114 4.38 8.19 13.99
CA THR A 114 4.18 8.44 15.42
C THR A 114 4.56 7.19 16.23
N PHE A 115 5.27 7.38 17.33
CA PHE A 115 5.76 6.31 18.20
C PHE A 115 5.10 6.37 19.58
N ASP A 116 4.67 5.21 20.07
CA ASP A 116 3.99 5.03 21.36
C ASP A 116 4.51 3.77 22.07
N PRO A 117 5.40 3.89 23.09
CA PRO A 117 5.95 5.14 23.64
C PRO A 117 6.95 5.82 22.67
N PRO A 118 7.34 7.09 22.94
CA PRO A 118 8.41 7.76 22.18
C PRO A 118 9.69 6.93 22.14
N GLN A 119 10.28 6.78 20.96
CA GLN A 119 11.54 6.04 20.76
C GLN A 119 12.70 7.01 20.71
N ASP A 120 13.74 6.78 21.50
CA ASP A 120 14.92 7.66 21.62
C ASP A 120 14.56 9.15 21.87
N GLY A 121 13.48 9.39 22.61
CA GLY A 121 12.97 10.74 22.89
C GLY A 121 12.16 11.39 21.76
N VAL A 122 11.95 10.69 20.65
CA VAL A 122 11.19 11.15 19.48
C VAL A 122 9.80 10.55 19.47
N ALA A 123 8.77 11.39 19.61
CA ALA A 123 7.37 10.96 19.56
C ALA A 123 6.81 10.89 18.12
N HIS A 124 7.40 11.66 17.20
CA HIS A 124 6.95 11.70 15.81
C HIS A 124 8.06 12.15 14.87
N MET A 125 7.97 11.73 13.62
CA MET A 125 8.85 12.18 12.53
C MET A 125 8.08 12.29 11.22
N GLY A 126 8.62 13.08 10.28
CA GLY A 126 8.05 13.27 8.94
C GLY A 126 9.02 12.82 7.87
N VAL A 127 8.49 12.21 6.81
CA VAL A 127 9.26 11.78 5.64
C VAL A 127 8.47 12.16 4.38
N THR A 128 9.13 12.79 3.42
CA THR A 128 8.58 12.96 2.06
C THR A 128 9.42 12.16 1.08
N ILE A 129 8.78 11.46 0.15
CA ILE A 129 9.43 10.73 -0.93
C ILE A 129 8.84 11.21 -2.25
N ASP A 130 9.70 11.67 -3.14
CA ASP A 130 9.38 12.00 -4.53
C ASP A 130 9.95 10.91 -5.46
N GLY A 131 9.09 10.32 -6.29
CA GLY A 131 9.49 9.32 -7.27
C GLY A 131 9.37 9.85 -8.69
N LYS A 132 10.39 9.60 -9.51
CA LYS A 132 10.40 9.84 -10.95
C LYS A 132 10.77 8.55 -11.70
N TYR A 133 9.94 8.12 -12.64
CA TYR A 133 10.20 6.95 -13.48
C TYR A 133 11.29 7.28 -14.50
N LEU A 134 12.33 6.44 -14.58
CA LEU A 134 13.45 6.61 -15.50
C LEU A 134 13.37 5.70 -16.71
N GLY A 135 12.81 4.50 -16.57
CA GLY A 135 12.73 3.54 -17.67
C GLY A 135 12.34 2.14 -17.22
N PRO A 136 12.07 1.24 -18.18
CA PRO A 136 11.75 -0.16 -17.87
C PRO A 136 12.96 -0.95 -17.38
N ASP A 137 14.17 -0.57 -17.80
CA ASP A 137 15.39 -1.32 -17.56
C ASP A 137 15.95 -1.06 -16.17
N CYS A 138 16.04 -2.12 -15.35
CA CYS A 138 16.72 -2.05 -14.07
C CYS A 138 18.17 -2.51 -14.22
N PRO A 139 19.16 -1.66 -13.86
CA PRO A 139 20.56 -2.05 -13.84
C PRO A 139 20.79 -3.25 -12.90
N SER A 140 21.55 -4.25 -13.35
CA SER A 140 21.79 -5.51 -12.62
C SER A 140 22.56 -5.34 -11.29
N ASN A 141 23.22 -4.19 -11.09
CA ASN A 141 23.92 -3.83 -9.86
C ASN A 141 23.04 -3.08 -8.84
N MET A 142 21.79 -2.78 -9.17
CA MET A 142 20.84 -2.19 -8.24
C MET A 142 20.17 -3.29 -7.44
N SER A 143 20.74 -3.59 -6.26
CA SER A 143 20.10 -4.44 -5.26
C SER A 143 18.66 -3.97 -5.02
N THR A 144 17.70 -4.87 -5.26
CA THR A 144 16.35 -4.76 -4.70
C THR A 144 16.48 -4.69 -3.19
N GLY A 145 16.35 -3.49 -2.62
CA GLY A 145 16.32 -3.17 -1.19
C GLY A 145 16.60 -4.34 -0.23
N ASN A 146 17.85 -4.77 -0.15
CA ASN A 146 18.27 -5.74 0.86
C ASN A 146 18.44 -4.97 2.17
N VAL A 147 17.37 -4.87 2.95
CA VAL A 147 17.44 -4.52 4.37
C VAL A 147 18.15 -5.69 5.06
N ARG A 148 19.44 -5.51 5.33
CA ARG A 148 20.15 -6.31 6.33
C ARG A 148 19.66 -5.97 7.72
#